data_AF-A0A0P7UK46-F1
#
_entry.id   AF-A0A0P7UK46-F1
#
_cell.length_a   1.000
_cell.length_b   1.000
_cell.length_c   1.000
_cell.angle_alpha   90.00
_cell.angle_beta   90.00
_cell.angle_gamma   90.00
#
_symmetry.space_group_name_H-M   'P 1'
#
loop_
_entity.id
_entity.type
_entity.pdbx_description
1 polymer ?
#
loop_
_entity_poly.entity_id
_entity_poly.type
_entity_poly.pdbx_seq_one_letter_code
_entity_poly.pdbx_strand_id
1 'polypeptide(L)' 'MALAKFSKILRLPTSDKKKAKQYEHVRRDLNPCDLWEIVGELGDGAFGKVYKVGPQNTHLTC' A
#
# COMPACT_ATOMS: atom_id res chain seq x y z
N MET A 1 2.84 -9.44 -52.07
CA MET A 1 1.88 -9.58 -50.94
C MET A 1 2.61 -10.18 -49.73
N ALA A 2 3.43 -9.40 -49.01
CA ALA A 2 4.31 -9.96 -47.97
C ALA A 2 4.50 -9.05 -46.74
N LEU A 3 3.44 -8.35 -46.30
CA LEU A 3 3.49 -7.50 -45.10
C LEU A 3 2.45 -7.88 -44.01
N ALA A 4 1.69 -8.97 -44.21
CA ALA A 4 0.61 -9.36 -43.31
C ALA A 4 1.07 -10.17 -42.07
N LYS A 5 2.37 -10.44 -41.90
CA LYS A 5 2.91 -11.25 -40.79
C LYS A 5 3.56 -10.45 -39.66
N PHE A 6 3.61 -9.12 -39.77
CA PHE A 6 4.11 -8.25 -38.69
C PHE A 6 3.03 -7.87 -37.66
N SER A 7 1.74 -8.06 -37.99
CA SER A 7 0.62 -7.82 -37.07
C SER A 7 0.59 -8.76 -35.85
N LYS A 8 1.36 -9.85 -35.88
CA LYS A 8 1.47 -10.83 -34.78
C LYS A 8 2.66 -10.56 -33.82
N ILE A 9 3.55 -9.62 -34.19
CA ILE A 9 4.73 -9.25 -33.40
C ILE A 9 4.46 -8.01 -32.53
N LEU A 10 3.43 -7.23 -32.85
CA LEU A 10 2.89 -6.21 -31.98
C LEU A 10 2.04 -6.88 -30.88
N ARG A 11 2.70 -7.64 -30.01
CA ARG A 11 2.27 -7.87 -28.63
C ARG A 11 2.24 -6.50 -27.93
N LEU A 12 1.22 -5.71 -28.23
CA LEU A 12 0.75 -4.70 -27.33
C LEU A 12 0.00 -5.49 -26.26
N PRO A 13 0.54 -5.70 -25.04
CA PRO A 13 -0.34 -5.98 -23.93
C PRO A 13 -1.28 -4.78 -23.92
N THR A 14 -2.54 -5.04 -24.26
CA THR A 14 -3.59 -4.05 -24.10
C THR A 14 -3.38 -3.48 -22.72
N SER A 15 -3.19 -2.15 -22.67
CA SER A 15 -3.15 -1.40 -21.44
C SER A 15 -4.55 -1.35 -20.84
N ASP A 16 -5.19 -2.52 -20.71
CA ASP A 16 -6.11 -2.82 -19.64
C ASP A 16 -5.25 -2.98 -18.39
N LYS A 17 -4.67 -1.84 -18.00
CA LYS A 17 -4.46 -1.47 -16.61
C LYS A 17 -5.87 -1.50 -16.00
N LYS A 18 -6.41 -2.70 -15.81
CA LYS A 18 -7.20 -3.03 -14.64
C LYS A 18 -6.35 -2.46 -13.54
N LYS A 19 -6.73 -1.26 -13.10
CA LYS A 19 -6.22 -0.64 -11.90
C LYS A 19 -6.52 -1.71 -10.87
N ALA A 20 -5.53 -2.58 -10.67
CA ALA A 20 -5.62 -3.58 -9.64
C ALA A 20 -6.01 -2.75 -8.44
N LYS A 21 -7.03 -3.21 -7.75
CA LYS A 21 -7.43 -2.74 -6.43
C LYS A 21 -6.27 -2.99 -5.42
N GLN A 22 -5.01 -2.81 -5.84
CA GLN A 22 -3.75 -2.98 -5.15
C GLN A 22 -3.65 -2.09 -3.91
N TYR A 23 -4.58 -1.16 -3.74
CA TYR A 23 -4.66 -0.26 -2.60
C TYR A 23 -6.04 -0.23 -1.96
N GLU A 24 -6.88 -1.26 -2.17
CA GLU A 24 -8.23 -1.30 -1.57
C GLU A 24 -8.19 -1.23 -0.04
N HIS A 25 -7.15 -1.81 0.58
CA HIS A 25 -6.97 -1.78 2.03
C HIS A 25 -6.05 -0.64 2.51
N VAL A 26 -5.50 0.18 1.61
CA VAL A 26 -4.66 1.32 1.99
C VAL A 26 -5.55 2.55 2.12
N ARG A 27 -5.93 2.83 3.36
CA ARG A 27 -6.74 3.99 3.74
C ARG A 27 -5.82 5.23 3.71
N ARG A 28 -6.15 6.20 2.86
CA ARG A 28 -5.39 7.48 2.73
C ARG A 28 -6.09 8.66 3.40
N ASP A 29 -7.39 8.53 3.68
CA ASP A 29 -8.23 9.58 4.25
C ASP A 29 -8.12 9.65 5.78
N LEU A 30 -7.34 8.76 6.40
CA LEU A 30 -7.16 8.68 7.85
C LEU A 30 -5.74 9.07 8.21
N ASN A 31 -5.62 9.98 9.17
CA ASN A 31 -4.33 10.34 9.75
C ASN A 31 -3.94 9.28 10.81
N PRO A 32 -2.84 8.55 10.63
CA PRO A 32 -2.41 7.55 11.61
C PRO A 32 -2.02 8.17 12.96
N CYS A 33 -1.57 9.42 13.00
CA CYS A 33 -1.19 10.09 14.24
C CYS A 33 -2.38 10.29 15.18
N ASP A 34 -3.60 10.51 14.68
CA ASP A 34 -4.80 10.74 15.51
C ASP A 34 -5.40 9.44 16.05
N LEU A 35 -5.08 8.31 15.42
CA LEU A 35 -5.59 7.00 15.80
C LEU A 35 -4.64 6.27 16.76
N TRP A 36 -3.34 6.46 16.56
CA TRP A 36 -2.28 5.68 17.18
C TRP A 36 -1.29 6.58 17.92
N GLU A 37 -1.07 6.27 19.19
CA GLU A 37 -0.03 6.87 20.03
C GLU A 37 1.15 5.90 20.14
N ILE A 38 2.38 6.41 20.15
CA ILE A 38 3.58 5.59 20.29
C ILE A 38 3.76 5.20 21.76
N VAL A 39 3.65 3.90 22.06
CA VAL A 39 3.78 3.36 23.43
C VAL A 39 5.22 2.93 23.72
N GLY A 40 6.01 2.60 22.69
CA GLY A 40 7.41 2.25 22.87
C GLY A 40 8.10 1.88 21.57
N GLU A 41 9.43 1.82 21.62
CA GLU A 41 10.26 1.41 20.48
C GLU A 41 10.46 -0.12 20.49
N LEU A 42 10.21 -0.75 19.34
CA LEU A 42 10.41 -2.19 19.17
C LEU A 42 11.81 -2.52 18.61
N GLY A 43 12.37 -1.60 17.82
CA GLY A 43 13.75 -1.66 17.31
C GLY A 43 13.93 -1.01 15.93
N ASP A 44 15.15 -1.07 15.39
CA ASP A 44 15.51 -0.56 14.05
C ASP A 44 15.77 -1.71 13.07
N GLY A 45 15.02 -1.74 11.97
CA GLY A 45 15.21 -2.69 10.87
C GLY A 45 15.76 -2.05 9.60
N ALA A 46 16.03 -2.86 8.58
CA ALA A 46 16.48 -2.40 7.26
C ALA A 46 15.50 -1.45 6.56
N PHE A 47 14.24 -1.43 7.00
CA PHE A 47 13.17 -0.56 6.47
C PHE A 47 12.85 0.63 7.39
N GLY A 48 13.63 0.84 8.44
CA GLY A 48 13.45 1.91 9.41
C GLY A 48 13.07 1.42 10.81
N LYS A 49 12.78 2.39 11.68
CA LYS A 49 12.44 2.17 13.08
C LYS A 49 11.01 1.68 13.23
N VAL A 50 10.82 0.63 14.01
CA VAL A 50 9.53 0.02 14.31
C VAL A 50 9.10 0.41 15.70
N TYR A 51 7.89 0.95 15.80
CA TYR A 51 7.30 1.38 17.05
C TYR A 51 6.10 0.51 17.41
N LYS A 52 5.96 0.23 18.70
CA LYS A 52 4.72 -0.27 19.27
C LYS A 52 3.77 0.91 19.43
N VAL A 53 2.59 0.80 18.85
CA VAL A 53 1.54 1.81 18.98
C VAL A 53 0.35 1.28 19.77
N GLY A 54 -0.34 2.19 20.46
CA GLY A 54 -1.59 1.95 21.15
C GLY A 54 -2.69 2.89 20.63
N PRO A 55 -3.97 2.55 20.79
CA PRO A 55 -5.07 3.44 20.46
C PRO A 55 -5.05 4.71 21.34
N GLN A 56 -5.13 5.89 20.72
CA GLN A 56 -5.12 7.19 21.44
C GLN A 56 -6.26 7.32 22.47
N ASN A 57 -7.43 6.75 22.18
CA ASN A 57 -8.64 6.97 22.97
C ASN A 57 -8.87 5.97 24.12
N THR A 58 -7.87 5.14 24.46
CA THR A 58 -8.05 4.07 25.48
C THR A 58 -7.60 4.51 26.87
N HIS A 59 -7.80 5.79 27.20
CA HIS A 59 -7.53 6.31 28.55
C HIS A 59 -8.63 5.97 29.59
N LEU A 60 -9.54 5.05 29.26
CA LEU A 60 -10.61 4.50 30.10
C LEU A 60 -10.78 3.04 29.63
N THR A 61 -10.65 1.99 30.42
CA THR A 61 -11.26 1.75 31.74
C THR A 61 -10.59 0.52 32.38
N CYS A 62 -10.38 0.61 33.71
CA CYS A 62 -10.21 -0.45 34.71
C CYS A 62 -8.92 -1.31 34.70
#